data_AF-E2NJD8-F1
#
_entry.id   AF-E2NJD8-F1
#
_cell.length_a   1.000
_cell.length_b   1.000
_cell.length_c   1.000
_cell.angle_alpha   90.00
_cell.angle_beta   90.00
_cell.angle_gamma   90.00
#
_symmetry.space_group_name_H-M   'P 1'
#
loop_
_entity.id
_entity.type
_entity.pdbx_description
1 polymer ?
#
loop_
_entity_poly.entity_id
_entity_poly.type
_entity_poly.pdbx_seq_one_letter_code
_entity_poly.pdbx_strand_id
1 'polypeptide(L)' 'MVGALRCFKLGGFEGTEVHTISDFIEWWDSTGKIRKHVKGKHIPLKTSSLRTEIESIWAVIQKEDTEHIDPYGYDVKINQ' A
#
# COMPACT_ATOMS: atom_id res chain seq x y z
N MET A 1 -4.56 -1.27 0.67
CA MET A 1 -3.51 -0.23 0.65
C MET A 1 -2.49 -0.46 1.76
N VAL A 2 -2.86 -0.36 3.04
CA VAL A 2 -1.93 -0.55 4.18
C VAL A 2 -1.12 -1.85 4.09
N GLY A 3 -1.77 -3.00 3.89
CA GLY A 3 -1.05 -4.28 3.73
C GLY A 3 -0.06 -4.28 2.55
N ALA A 4 -0.41 -3.63 1.43
CA ALA A 4 0.49 -3.52 0.29
C ALA A 4 1.70 -2.60 0.56
N LEU A 5 1.50 -1.52 1.33
CA LEU A 5 2.60 -0.66 1.79
C LEU A 5 3.50 -1.38 2.81
N ARG A 6 2.93 -2.19 3.71
CA ARG A 6 3.70 -3.06 4.61
C ARG A 6 4.49 -4.11 3.83
N CYS A 7 3.86 -4.78 2.87
CA CYS A 7 4.53 -5.69 1.94
C CYS A 7 5.67 -5.01 1.18
N PHE A 8 5.47 -3.76 0.73
CA PHE A 8 6.53 -2.93 0.13
C PHE A 8 7.69 -2.66 1.10
N LYS A 9 7.41 -2.28 2.36
CA LYS A 9 8.44 -2.15 3.41
C LYS A 9 9.21 -3.44 3.64
N LEU A 10 8.55 -4.59 3.58
CA LEU A 10 9.11 -5.92 3.82
C LEU A 10 9.88 -6.48 2.63
N GLY A 11 10.07 -5.72 1.54
CA GLY A 11 10.80 -6.18 0.36
C GLY A 11 9.97 -7.06 -0.59
N GLY A 12 8.64 -7.09 -0.46
CA GLY A 12 7.75 -7.89 -1.33
C GLY A 12 7.76 -7.49 -2.82
N PHE A 13 8.49 -6.43 -3.17
CA PHE A 13 8.69 -5.93 -4.53
C PHE A 13 10.14 -6.10 -5.02
N GLU A 14 11.00 -6.77 -4.25
CA GLU A 14 12.35 -7.11 -4.70
C GLU A 14 12.30 -7.90 -6.02
N GLY A 15 13.12 -7.49 -6.99
CA GLY A 15 13.12 -8.04 -8.35
C GLY A 15 12.06 -7.46 -9.28
N THR A 16 11.29 -6.46 -8.85
CA THR A 16 10.39 -5.65 -9.70
C THR A 16 10.98 -4.27 -9.98
N GLU A 17 10.32 -3.45 -10.81
CA GLU A 17 10.68 -2.04 -11.06
C GLU A 17 10.22 -1.08 -9.95
N VAL A 18 9.59 -1.58 -8.88
CA VAL A 18 9.03 -0.76 -7.79
C VAL A 18 10.07 -0.61 -6.68
N HIS A 19 10.79 0.51 -6.66
CA HIS A 19 11.89 0.75 -5.71
C HIS A 19 11.61 1.88 -4.71
N THR A 20 10.75 2.81 -5.08
CA THR A 20 10.41 3.99 -4.28
C THR A 20 8.91 4.05 -3.98
N ILE A 21 8.53 4.89 -3.02
CA ILE A 21 7.10 5.14 -2.74
C ILE A 21 6.39 5.74 -3.96
N SER A 22 7.08 6.52 -4.79
CA SER A 22 6.53 7.05 -6.04
C SER A 22 6.24 5.92 -7.03
N ASP A 23 7.21 5.01 -7.24
CA ASP A 23 7.02 3.85 -8.12
C ASP A 23 5.88 2.97 -7.62
N PHE A 24 5.74 2.82 -6.30
CA PHE A 24 4.63 2.07 -5.70
C PHE A 24 3.29 2.73 -6.00
N ILE A 25 3.19 4.07 -5.90
CA ILE A 25 1.96 4.80 -6.21
C ILE A 25 1.59 4.65 -7.68
N GLU A 26 2.56 4.77 -8.58
CA GLU A 26 2.37 4.59 -10.03
C GLU A 26 1.95 3.15 -10.38
N TRP A 27 2.65 2.16 -9.81
CA TRP A 27 2.28 0.76 -9.94
C TRP A 27 0.86 0.51 -9.43
N TRP A 28 0.53 0.99 -8.23
CA TRP A 28 -0.80 0.81 -7.65
C TRP A 28 -1.87 1.47 -8.54
N ASP A 29 -1.58 2.64 -9.10
CA ASP A 29 -2.45 3.32 -10.06
C ASP A 29 -2.72 2.48 -11.30
N SER A 30 -1.68 1.88 -11.87
CA SER A 30 -1.79 1.01 -13.05
C SER A 30 -2.68 -0.21 -12.80
N THR A 31 -2.81 -0.68 -11.55
CA THR A 31 -3.69 -1.81 -11.23
C THR A 31 -5.18 -1.51 -11.40
N GLY A 32 -5.58 -0.23 -11.42
CA GLY A 32 -6.97 0.19 -11.55
C GLY A 32 -7.90 -0.31 -10.42
N LYS A 33 -7.31 -0.75 -9.29
CA LYS A 33 -8.04 -1.40 -8.19
C LYS A 33 -8.79 -0.42 -7.30
N ILE A 34 -8.39 0.86 -7.24
CA ILE A 34 -9.11 1.86 -6.44
C ILE A 34 -10.30 2.41 -7.21
N ARG A 35 -11.46 2.32 -6.58
CA ARG A 35 -12.69 2.98 -7.03
C ARG A 35 -13.23 3.83 -5.91
N LYS A 36 -13.63 5.06 -6.23
CA LYS A 36 -14.41 5.88 -5.30
C LYS A 36 -15.90 5.65 -5.52
N HIS A 37 -16.64 5.67 -4.42
CA HIS A 37 -18.09 5.61 -4.45
C HIS A 37 -18.65 7.03 -4.52
N VAL A 38 -19.34 7.36 -5.62
CA VAL A 38 -19.99 8.66 -5.82
C VAL A 38 -21.43 8.42 -6.22
N LYS A 39 -22.37 8.85 -5.36
CA LYS A 39 -23.82 8.79 -5.60
C LYS A 39 -24.31 7.41 -6.11
N GLY A 40 -23.89 6.32 -5.46
CA GLY A 40 -24.30 4.96 -5.82
C GLY A 40 -23.48 4.30 -6.94
N LYS A 41 -22.49 5.00 -7.51
CA LYS A 41 -21.64 4.49 -8.59
C LYS A 41 -20.19 4.35 -8.16
N HIS A 42 -19.56 3.27 -8.60
CA HIS A 42 -18.12 3.08 -8.46
C HIS A 42 -17.41 3.64 -9.69
N ILE A 43 -16.60 4.68 -9.51
CA ILE A 43 -15.78 5.27 -10.58
C ILE A 43 -14.29 5.09 -10.26
N PRO A 44 -13.43 4.88 -11.26
CA PRO A 44 -11.99 4.80 -11.04
C PRO A 44 -11.48 6.04 -10.32
N LEU A 45 -10.64 5.82 -9.31
CA LEU A 45 -9.91 6.89 -8.65
C LEU A 45 -8.44 6.71 -8.99
N LYS A 46 -7.82 7.78 -9.47
CA LYS A 46 -6.37 7.84 -9.59
C LYS A 46 -5.79 7.98 -8.19
N THR A 47 -5.13 6.94 -7.74
CA THR A 47 -4.28 6.85 -6.56
C THR A 47 -3.24 7.97 -6.49
N SER A 48 -2.72 8.44 -7.63
CA SER A 48 -1.89 9.66 -7.71
C SER A 48 -2.60 10.91 -7.19
N SER A 49 -3.94 10.98 -7.26
CA SER A 49 -4.70 12.07 -6.62
C SER A 49 -4.79 11.94 -5.10
N LEU A 50 -4.28 10.84 -4.53
CA LEU A 50 -4.18 10.57 -3.08
C LEU A 50 -2.71 10.48 -2.63
N ARG A 51 -1.79 11.05 -3.42
CA ARG A 51 -0.35 10.93 -3.19
C ARG A 51 0.04 11.36 -1.78
N THR A 52 -0.42 12.53 -1.35
CA THR A 52 -0.10 13.09 -0.03
C THR A 52 -0.60 12.19 1.11
N GLU A 53 -1.80 11.64 0.98
CA GLU A 53 -2.36 10.70 1.96
C GLU A 53 -1.55 9.40 2.02
N ILE A 54 -1.12 8.88 0.86
CA ILE A 54 -0.31 7.67 0.80
C ILE A 54 1.08 7.89 1.39
N GLU A 55 1.72 9.03 1.07
CA GLU A 55 3.00 9.41 1.66
C GLU A 55 2.89 9.59 3.19
N SER A 56 1.77 10.12 3.67
CA SER A 56 1.50 10.25 5.11
C SER A 56 1.34 8.89 5.79
N ILE A 57 0.60 7.96 5.18
CA ILE A 57 0.47 6.58 5.68
C ILE A 57 1.83 5.87 5.64
N TRP A 58 2.60 6.06 4.56
CA TRP A 58 3.94 5.49 4.41
C TRP A 58 4.88 5.96 5.52
N ALA A 59 4.88 7.24 5.87
CA ALA A 59 5.68 7.77 6.97
C ALA A 59 5.35 7.14 8.33
N VAL A 60 4.10 6.71 8.55
CA VAL A 60 3.70 5.94 9.74
C VAL A 60 4.21 4.49 9.64
N ILE A 61 3.97 3.82 8.52
CA ILE A 61 4.38 2.42 8.29
C ILE A 61 5.91 2.27 8.37
N GLN A 62 6.69 3.25 7.94
CA GLN A 62 8.15 3.21 8.08
C GLN A 62 8.60 3.01 9.53
N LYS A 63 7.86 3.56 10.49
CA LYS A 63 8.16 3.47 11.93
C LYS A 63 7.51 2.26 12.62
N GLU A 64 6.64 1.55 11.93
CA GLU A 64 5.93 0.39 12.47
C GLU A 64 6.88 -0.78 12.73
N ASP A 65 6.73 -1.44 13.87
CA ASP A 65 7.43 -2.70 14.14
C ASP A 65 6.85 -3.80 13.26
N THR A 66 7.73 -4.55 12.61
CA THR A 66 7.37 -5.59 11.64
C THR A 66 7.59 -7.01 12.16
N GLU A 67 7.97 -7.19 13.44
CA GLU A 67 8.24 -8.50 14.03
C GLU A 67 7.07 -9.49 13.84
N HIS A 68 5.83 -8.99 13.96
CA HIS A 68 4.61 -9.79 13.90
C HIS A 68 3.82 -9.58 12.61
N ILE A 69 4.48 -9.18 11.52
CA ILE A 69 3.84 -8.94 10.22
C ILE A 69 4.36 -10.00 9.22
N ASP A 70 3.44 -10.67 8.53
CA ASP A 70 3.79 -11.64 7.50
C ASP A 70 4.35 -10.95 6.22
N PRO A 71 4.99 -11.69 5.31
CA PRO A 71 5.54 -11.12 4.07
C PRO A 71 4.50 -10.41 3.16
N TYR A 72 3.21 -10.66 3.36
CA TYR A 72 2.11 -10.03 2.62
C TYR A 72 1.56 -8.77 3.32
N GLY A 73 2.11 -8.41 4.48
CA GLY A 73 1.76 -7.21 5.23
C GLY A 73 0.60 -7.37 6.21
N TYR A 74 0.24 -8.60 6.58
CA TYR A 74 -0.83 -8.89 7.54
C TYR A 74 -0.28 -9.22 8.93
N ASP A 75 -1.01 -8.78 9.97
CA ASP A 75 -0.68 -9.10 11.35
C ASP A 75 -0.80 -10.61 11.61
N VAL A 76 0.27 -11.21 12.09
CA VAL A 76 0.31 -12.61 12.51
C VAL A 76 -0.18 -12.68 13.95
N LYS A 77 -1.42 -13.12 14.14
CA LYS A 77 -1.93 -13.45 15.48
C LYS A 77 -1.34 -14.79 15.91
N ILE A 78 -0.34 -14.75 16.78
CA ILE A 78 0.02 -15.91 17.58
C ILE A 78 -1.06 -16.00 18.67
N ASN A 79 -2.01 -16.92 18.52
CA ASN A 79 -2.91 -17.24 19.62
C ASN A 79 -2.03 -17.73 20.78
N GLN A 80 -1.97 -16.93 21.85
CA GLN A 80 -1.37 -17.33 23.12
C GLN A 80 -2.21 -18.41 23.80
#